data_AF-A0AA43LSU0-F1
#
_entry.id   AF-A0AA43LSU0-F1
#
_cell.length_a   1.000
_cell.length_b   1.000
_cell.length_c   1.000
_cell.angle_alpha   90.00
_cell.angle_beta   90.00
_cell.angle_gamma   90.00
#
_symmetry.space_group_name_H-M   'P 1'
#
loop_
_entity.id
_entity.type
_entity.pdbx_description
1 polymer ?
#
loop_
_entity_poly.entity_id
_entity_poly.type
_entity_poly.pdbx_seq_one_letter_code
_entity_poly.pdbx_strand_id
1 'polypeptide(L)'
;MMELKDTVKLMNSSDYKDRFIAEYWQEKIRHDKLEEMLVKYDAGKLDFTPTCPIEVLKEQLTIMKKRLYILKVRAQLEEVNLSRCKNIGPYKVAEK
;
A
#
# COMPACT_ATOMS: atom_id res chain seq x y z
N MET A 1 6.59 2.28 10.89
CA MET A 1 5.59 1.82 9.89
C MET A 1 5.89 2.56 8.59
N MET A 2 5.61 1.99 7.42
CA MET A 2 5.93 2.63 6.13
C MET A 2 4.92 3.71 5.79
N GLU A 3 5.37 4.86 5.30
CA GLU A 3 4.52 5.95 4.82
C GLU A 3 4.56 6.04 3.28
N LEU A 4 3.56 6.72 2.70
CA LEU A 4 3.46 6.87 1.24
C LEU A 4 4.73 7.47 0.63
N LYS A 5 5.34 8.45 1.32
CA LYS A 5 6.59 9.10 0.88
C LYS A 5 7.77 8.12 0.76
N ASP A 6 7.79 7.06 1.55
CA ASP A 6 8.90 6.09 1.56
C ASP A 6 8.90 5.23 0.28
N THR A 7 7.76 5.19 -0.44
CA THR A 7 7.61 4.44 -1.70
C THR A 7 8.14 5.18 -2.93
N VAL A 8 8.46 6.48 -2.81
CA VAL A 8 8.83 7.35 -3.95
C VAL A 8 10.07 6.84 -4.67
N LYS A 9 11.08 6.36 -3.94
CA LYS A 9 12.31 5.84 -4.54
C LYS A 9 12.03 4.62 -5.42
N LEU A 10 11.22 3.68 -4.93
CA LEU A 10 10.87 2.46 -5.65
C LEU A 10 9.96 2.74 -6.84
N MET A 11 9.03 3.68 -6.69
CA MET A 11 8.12 4.11 -7.77
C MET A 11 8.87 4.67 -8.98
N ASN A 12 10.03 5.29 -8.75
CA ASN A 12 10.89 5.86 -9.80
C ASN A 12 12.04 4.92 -10.23
N SER A 13 12.06 3.67 -9.76
CA SER A 13 13.12 2.71 -10.12
C SER A 13 12.98 2.26 -11.58
N SER A 14 14.11 2.02 -12.25
CA SER A 14 14.14 1.39 -13.56
C SER A 14 13.77 -0.10 -13.49
N ASP A 15 13.98 -0.76 -12.35
CA ASP A 15 13.53 -2.13 -12.10
C ASP A 15 12.00 -2.18 -11.93
N TYR A 16 11.32 -2.97 -12.75
CA TYR A 16 9.87 -3.11 -12.66
C TYR A 16 9.45 -3.78 -11.34
N LYS A 17 10.29 -4.66 -10.76
CA LYS A 17 10.01 -5.32 -9.48
C LYS A 17 9.94 -4.30 -8.35
N ASP A 18 10.81 -3.30 -8.37
CA ASP A 18 10.77 -2.20 -7.42
C ASP A 18 9.50 -1.35 -7.57
N ARG A 19 9.13 -0.99 -8.81
CA ARG A 19 7.88 -0.25 -9.05
C ARG A 19 6.66 -1.03 -8.60
N PHE A 20 6.67 -2.34 -8.77
CA PHE A 20 5.62 -3.24 -8.31
C PHE A 20 5.55 -3.32 -6.77
N ILE A 21 6.69 -3.37 -6.08
CA ILE A 21 6.74 -3.28 -4.62
C ILE A 21 6.17 -1.92 -4.16
N ALA A 22 6.49 -0.83 -4.85
CA ALA A 22 5.92 0.49 -4.56
C ALA A 22 4.39 0.48 -4.68
N GLU A 23 3.86 -0.04 -5.80
CA GLU A 23 2.42 -0.16 -6.04
C GLU A 23 1.71 -0.90 -4.88
N TYR A 24 2.25 -2.06 -4.48
CA TYR A 24 1.70 -2.85 -3.39
C TYR A 24 1.66 -2.07 -2.07
N TRP A 25 2.77 -1.43 -1.68
CA TRP A 25 2.84 -0.71 -0.42
C TRP A 25 1.98 0.55 -0.42
N GLN A 26 1.92 1.27 -1.55
CA GLN A 26 1.06 2.43 -1.72
C GLN A 26 -0.43 2.08 -1.54
N GLU A 27 -0.87 0.98 -2.12
CA GLU A 27 -2.23 0.48 -1.94
C GLU A 27 -2.46 0.06 -0.49
N LYS A 28 -1.52 -0.69 0.10
CA LYS A 28 -1.64 -1.20 1.47
C LYS A 28 -1.75 -0.07 2.49
N ILE A 29 -0.93 0.97 2.36
CA ILE A 29 -0.94 2.11 3.28
C ILE A 29 -2.28 2.84 3.23
N ARG A 30 -2.86 3.02 2.03
CA ARG A 30 -4.19 3.65 1.90
C ARG A 30 -5.29 2.74 2.43
N HIS A 31 -5.20 1.43 2.19
CA HIS A 31 -6.13 0.44 2.73
C HIS A 31 -6.14 0.51 4.26
N ASP A 32 -4.96 0.41 4.89
CA ASP A 32 -4.85 0.39 6.36
C ASP A 32 -5.40 1.69 6.98
N LYS A 33 -5.14 2.86 6.36
CA LYS A 33 -5.67 4.15 6.81
C LYS A 33 -7.19 4.25 6.66
N LEU A 34 -7.74 3.73 5.56
CA LEU A 34 -9.19 3.68 5.35
C LEU A 34 -9.87 2.71 6.31
N GLU A 35 -9.28 1.54 6.54
CA GLU A 35 -9.75 0.55 7.51
C GLU A 35 -9.78 1.14 8.93
N GLU A 36 -8.70 1.81 9.35
CA GLU A 36 -8.65 2.48 10.65
C GLU A 36 -9.75 3.54 10.81
N MET A 37 -9.96 4.35 9.76
CA MET A 37 -11.00 5.37 9.74
C MET A 37 -12.41 4.74 9.82
N LEU A 38 -12.67 3.66 9.09
CA LEU A 38 -13.95 2.94 9.14
C LEU A 38 -14.18 2.25 10.50
N VAL A 39 -13.14 1.70 11.12
CA VAL A 39 -13.22 1.15 12.49
C VAL A 39 -13.60 2.24 13.50
N LYS A 40 -13.02 3.45 13.38
CA LYS A 40 -13.40 4.60 14.22
C LYS A 40 -14.84 5.04 13.96
N TYR A 41 -15.28 5.04 12.71
CA TYR A 41 -16.66 5.34 12.34
C TYR A 41 -17.65 4.35 12.99
N ASP A 42 -17.42 3.04 12.82
CA ASP A 42 -18.30 2.00 13.36
C ASP A 42 -18.33 1.99 14.89
N ALA A 43 -17.24 2.44 15.53
CA ALA A 43 -17.16 2.61 16.99
C ALA A 43 -17.79 3.92 17.50
N GLY A 44 -18.29 4.80 16.62
CA GLY A 44 -18.79 6.13 17.00
C GLY A 44 -17.70 7.07 17.54
N LYS A 45 -16.43 6.82 17.19
CA LYS A 45 -15.24 7.56 17.68
C LYS A 45 -14.56 8.40 16.59
N LEU A 46 -15.15 8.47 15.40
CA LEU A 46 -14.63 9.32 14.34
C LEU A 46 -14.85 10.79 14.68
N ASP A 47 -13.80 11.58 14.58
CA ASP A 47 -13.73 13.00 14.94
C ASP A 47 -14.31 13.94 13.87
N PHE A 48 -14.73 13.39 12.73
CA PHE A 48 -15.37 14.13 11.65
C PHE A 48 -16.49 13.32 11.00
N THR A 49 -17.36 14.01 10.26
CA THR A 49 -18.38 13.38 9.42
C THR A 49 -17.85 13.24 8.00
N PRO A 50 -17.81 12.03 7.41
CA PRO A 50 -17.44 11.85 6.03
C PRO A 50 -18.41 12.59 5.10
N THR A 51 -17.88 13.34 4.14
CA THR A 51 -18.70 13.97 3.09
C THR A 51 -19.21 12.97 2.07
N CYS A 52 -18.51 11.84 1.92
CA CYS A 52 -18.89 10.72 1.08
C CYS A 52 -19.79 9.74 1.86
N PRO A 53 -20.83 9.16 1.24
CA PRO A 53 -21.61 8.11 1.87
C PRO A 53 -20.72 6.97 2.37
N ILE A 54 -20.92 6.53 3.60
CA ILE A 54 -20.04 5.53 4.25
C ILE A 54 -19.97 4.22 3.47
N GLU A 55 -21.06 3.84 2.81
CA GLU A 55 -21.13 2.60 2.01
C GLU A 55 -20.19 2.64 0.79
N VAL A 56 -19.93 3.83 0.22
CA VAL A 56 -18.94 3.99 -0.85
C VAL A 56 -17.53 3.74 -0.31
N LEU A 57 -17.23 4.22 0.89
CA LEU A 57 -15.94 4.00 1.56
C LEU A 57 -15.72 2.51 1.93
N LYS A 58 -16.78 1.82 2.37
CA LYS A 58 -16.73 0.37 2.64
C LYS A 58 -16.53 -0.46 1.36
N GLU A 59 -17.20 -0.09 0.27
CA GLU A 59 -16.98 -0.73 -1.03
C GLU A 59 -15.55 -0.47 -1.54
N GLN A 60 -15.07 0.77 -1.39
CA GLN A 60 -13.68 1.11 -1.70
C GLN A 60 -12.71 0.20 -0.92
N LEU A 61 -12.86 0.04 0.39
CA LEU A 61 -12.03 -0.85 1.20
C LEU A 61 -12.07 -2.30 0.70
N THR A 62 -13.26 -2.79 0.33
CA THR A 62 -13.46 -4.13 -0.22
C THR A 62 -12.71 -4.34 -1.53
N ILE A 63 -12.76 -3.36 -2.44
CA ILE A 63 -12.02 -3.38 -3.71
C ILE A 63 -10.51 -3.34 -3.46
N MET A 64 -10.04 -2.49 -2.54
CA MET A 64 -8.63 -2.40 -2.18
C MET A 64 -8.11 -3.73 -1.61
N LYS A 65 -8.90 -4.40 -0.77
CA LYS A 65 -8.56 -5.74 -0.24
C LYS A 65 -8.43 -6.78 -1.35
N LYS A 66 -9.34 -6.77 -2.34
CA LYS A 66 -9.24 -7.62 -3.54
C LYS A 66 -8.00 -7.30 -4.36
N ARG A 67 -7.69 -6.01 -4.57
CA ARG A 67 -6.48 -5.58 -5.29
C ARG A 67 -5.21 -6.06 -4.58
N LEU A 68 -5.11 -5.88 -3.27
CA LEU A 68 -3.98 -6.37 -2.47
C LEU A 68 -3.81 -7.89 -2.55
N TYR A 69 -4.90 -8.65 -2.58
CA TYR A 69 -4.84 -10.09 -2.79
C TYR A 69 -4.25 -10.44 -4.16
N ILE A 70 -4.73 -9.80 -5.23
CA ILE A 70 -4.20 -10.00 -6.59
C ILE A 70 -2.70 -9.67 -6.65
N LEU A 71 -2.28 -8.54 -6.05
CA LEU A 71 -0.88 -8.14 -6.01
C LEU A 71 -0.01 -9.16 -5.25
N LYS A 72 -0.52 -9.77 -4.17
CA LYS A 72 0.20 -10.85 -3.46
C LYS A 72 0.36 -12.10 -4.32
N VAL A 73 -0.71 -12.53 -5.01
CA VAL A 73 -0.65 -13.68 -5.92
C VAL A 73 0.35 -13.41 -7.04
N ARG A 74 0.28 -12.23 -7.67
CA ARG A 74 1.21 -11.82 -8.72
C ARG A 74 2.66 -11.76 -8.22
N ALA A 75 2.89 -11.29 -6.99
CA ALA A 75 4.21 -11.30 -6.38
C ALA A 75 4.78 -12.72 -6.21
N GLN A 76 3.94 -13.70 -5.88
CA GLN A 76 4.34 -15.10 -5.79
C GLN A 76 4.71 -15.67 -7.17
N LEU A 77 3.90 -15.39 -8.20
CA LEU A 77 4.14 -15.85 -9.57
C LEU A 77 5.39 -15.23 -10.21
N GLU A 78 5.67 -13.96 -9.93
CA GLU A 78 6.80 -13.22 -10.49
C GLU A 78 8.07 -13.26 -9.61
N GLU A 79 8.02 -14.03 -8.52
CA GLU A 79 9.09 -14.14 -7.52
C GLU A 79 9.57 -12.76 -7.03
N VAL A 80 8.62 -11.90 -6.66
CA VAL A 80 8.86 -10.55 -6.13
C VAL A 80 8.70 -10.56 -4.62
N ASN A 81 9.78 -10.23 -3.91
CA ASN A 81 9.75 -10.15 -2.46
C ASN A 81 9.15 -8.80 -1.99
N LEU A 82 7.86 -8.80 -1.64
CA LEU A 82 7.16 -7.63 -1.10
C LEU A 82 7.71 -7.14 0.26
N SER A 83 8.46 -7.97 0.99
CA SER A 83 9.11 -7.58 2.25
C SER A 83 10.43 -6.82 2.07
N ARG A 84 10.98 -6.78 0.84
CA ARG A 84 12.26 -6.12 0.49
C ARG A 84 12.29 -4.62 0.80
N CYS A 85 11.13 -4.01 1.05
CA CYS A 85 11.01 -2.61 1.43
C CYS A 85 11.48 -2.28 2.88
N LYS A 86 11.78 -3.28 3.73
CA LYS A 86 12.34 -3.07 5.08
C LYS A 86 13.87 -2.90 5.12
N ASN A 87 14.58 -3.23 4.04
CA ASN A 87 16.05 -3.29 3.99
C ASN A 87 16.65 -2.37 2.90
N ILE A 88 16.01 -1.25 2.58
CA ILE A 88 16.64 -0.24 1.71
C ILE A 88 17.55 0.64 2.59
N GLY A 89 18.63 0.04 3.09
CA GLY A 89 19.86 0.80 3.34
C GLY A 89 20.37 1.38 2.03
N PRO A 90 21.33 2.33 2.06
CA PRO A 90 21.84 2.94 0.83
C PRO A 90 22.40 1.84 -0.07
N TYR A 91 21.63 1.48 -1.11
CA TYR A 91 22.06 0.57 -2.16
C TYR A 91 23.33 1.17 -2.73
N LYS A 92 24.46 0.49 -2.55
CA LYS A 92 25.72 0.91 -3.14
C LYS A 92 25.53 0.95 -4.65
N VAL A 93 25.75 2.11 -5.23
CA VAL A 93 25.88 2.26 -6.67
C VAL A 93 27.04 1.35 -7.07
N ALA A 94 26.78 0.39 -7.95
CA ALA A 94 27.85 -0.36 -8.58
C ALA A 94 28.60 0.63 -9.49
N GLU A 95 29.75 1.10 -9.02
CA GLU A 95 30.71 1.79 -9.88
C GLU A 95 31.23 0.80 -10.92
N LYS A 96 31.37 1.30 -12.15
CA LYS A 96 31.77 0.54 -13.35
C LYS A 96 33.23 0.12 -13.30
#